data_AF-A0A925QWQ1-F1
#
_entry.id   AF-A0A925QWQ1-F1
#
_cell.length_a   1.000
_cell.length_b   1.000
_cell.length_c   1.000
_cell.angle_alpha   90.00
_cell.angle_beta   90.00
_cell.angle_gamma   90.00
#
_symmetry.space_group_name_H-M   'P 1'
#
loop_
_entity.id
_entity.type
_entity.pdbx_description
1 polymer ?
#
loop_
_entity_poly.entity_id
_entity_poly.type
_entity_poly.pdbx_seq_one_letter_code
_entity_poly.pdbx_strand_id
1 'polypeptide(L)'
;MKNIILALVVIISSLTLTAQSYEGSIEYLKKDQKAMVIEFPFAPSVVEDAIVDKMEKMGHKKKESKGFLVYKGVVISDISSEPADYMIKVERKSRKEKDESVVYILMNKGEENVIARSDALVNSNVRSFLNRLTPDVEAFNLEREIVAQETTLSKAEKKLRDLQEDKETMEKKIKKLEEDLKENAKDQENQLKQIESEKQTLDAMRGKRKA
;
A
#
# COMPACT_ATOMS: atom_id res chain seq x y z
N MET A 1 27.52 -15.67 9.72
CA MET A 1 26.27 -14.90 9.91
C MET A 1 25.33 -14.88 8.70
N LYS A 2 25.50 -15.78 7.71
CA LYS A 2 24.65 -15.82 6.49
C LYS A 2 23.54 -16.88 6.55
N ASN A 3 23.61 -17.81 7.50
CA ASN A 3 22.72 -18.97 7.59
C ASN A 3 21.69 -18.87 8.74
N ILE A 4 21.76 -17.82 9.57
CA ILE A 4 20.79 -17.59 10.66
C ILE A 4 19.59 -16.76 10.17
N ILE A 5 19.79 -15.91 9.15
CA ILE A 5 18.71 -15.10 8.57
C ILE A 5 17.73 -15.98 7.78
N LEU A 6 18.18 -17.12 7.23
CA LEU A 6 17.32 -18.03 6.48
C LEU A 6 16.37 -18.86 7.38
N ALA A 7 16.71 -19.04 8.67
CA ALA A 7 15.89 -19.81 9.60
C ALA A 7 14.70 -19.02 10.17
N LEU A 8 14.73 -17.69 10.11
CA LEU A 8 13.68 -16.82 10.64
C LEU A 8 12.50 -16.60 9.68
N VAL A 9 12.67 -16.89 8.39
CA VAL A 9 11.61 -16.70 7.37
C VAL A 9 10.66 -17.91 7.28
N VAL A 10 11.03 -19.08 7.83
CA VAL A 10 10.25 -20.33 7.65
C VAL A 10 9.21 -20.57 8.76
N ILE A 11 9.29 -19.87 9.91
CA ILE A 11 8.47 -20.18 11.10
C ILE A 11 7.06 -19.53 11.08
N ILE A 12 6.71 -18.71 10.08
CA ILE A 12 5.40 -18.03 10.04
C ILE A 12 4.25 -18.93 9.49
N SER A 13 4.54 -20.14 9.02
CA SER A 13 3.61 -20.87 8.13
C SER A 13 2.65 -21.89 8.79
N SER A 14 2.47 -21.92 10.11
CA SER A 14 1.73 -23.06 10.71
C SER A 14 0.88 -22.76 11.95
N LEU A 15 0.10 -21.69 11.89
CA LEU A 15 -1.12 -21.55 12.70
C LEU A 15 -2.22 -20.90 11.85
N THR A 16 -2.70 -21.60 10.82
CA THR A 16 -3.99 -21.22 10.20
C THR A 16 -5.09 -21.63 11.17
N LEU A 17 -5.38 -20.76 12.15
CA LEU A 17 -6.70 -20.76 12.79
C LEU A 17 -7.70 -20.54 11.66
N THR A 18 -8.35 -21.60 11.20
CA THR A 18 -9.42 -21.46 10.22
C THR A 18 -10.52 -20.66 10.89
N ALA A 19 -10.69 -19.41 10.48
CA ALA A 19 -11.84 -18.62 10.88
C ALA A 19 -13.10 -19.41 10.53
N GLN A 20 -13.81 -19.89 11.55
CA GLN A 20 -15.04 -20.62 11.38
C GLN A 20 -16.19 -19.69 11.72
N SER A 21 -17.11 -19.52 10.79
CA SER A 21 -18.29 -18.73 11.07
C SER A 21 -19.14 -19.39 12.18
N TYR A 22 -19.93 -18.62 12.91
CA TYR A 22 -20.81 -19.09 13.98
C TYR A 22 -22.10 -18.27 14.00
N GLU A 23 -23.12 -18.73 14.73
CA GLU A 23 -24.33 -17.93 14.92
C GLU A 23 -24.12 -16.92 16.06
N GLY A 24 -24.55 -15.69 15.84
CA GLY A 24 -24.53 -14.64 16.83
C GLY A 24 -25.75 -13.73 16.69
N SER A 25 -25.65 -12.54 17.26
CA SER A 25 -26.65 -11.49 17.07
C SER A 25 -26.01 -10.12 16.95
N ILE A 26 -26.74 -9.20 16.34
CA ILE A 26 -26.34 -7.80 16.22
C ILE A 26 -27.57 -6.91 16.20
N GLU A 27 -27.43 -5.70 16.75
CA GLU A 27 -28.47 -4.69 16.66
C GLU A 27 -28.61 -4.17 15.23
N TYR A 28 -29.77 -4.41 14.62
CA TYR A 28 -30.16 -3.85 13.33
C TYR A 28 -31.57 -3.25 13.43
N LEU A 29 -31.71 -2.00 12.99
CA LEU A 29 -32.97 -1.24 13.10
C LEU A 29 -33.54 -1.20 14.54
N LYS A 30 -32.68 -1.03 15.54
CA LYS A 30 -33.03 -1.00 16.98
C LYS A 30 -33.65 -2.31 17.50
N LYS A 31 -33.45 -3.41 16.79
CA LYS A 31 -33.84 -4.76 17.22
C LYS A 31 -32.61 -5.63 17.22
N ASP A 32 -32.47 -6.48 18.23
CA ASP A 32 -31.47 -7.53 18.20
C ASP A 32 -31.90 -8.59 17.18
N GLN A 33 -31.02 -8.87 16.21
CA GLN A 33 -31.30 -9.79 15.12
C GLN A 33 -30.26 -10.88 15.05
N LYS A 34 -30.70 -12.11 14.75
CA LYS A 34 -29.80 -13.23 14.50
C LYS A 34 -28.96 -12.96 13.26
N ALA A 35 -27.67 -13.24 13.37
CA ALA A 35 -26.68 -13.03 12.33
C ALA A 35 -25.74 -14.24 12.25
N MET A 36 -25.15 -14.43 11.08
CA MET A 36 -23.98 -15.28 10.92
C MET A 36 -22.73 -14.42 11.09
N VAL A 37 -21.79 -14.89 11.90
CA VAL A 37 -20.64 -14.12 12.36
C VAL A 37 -19.36 -14.84 11.97
N ILE A 38 -18.32 -14.11 11.57
CA ILE A 38 -16.96 -14.65 11.38
C ILE A 38 -15.93 -13.62 11.85
N GLU A 39 -14.80 -14.09 12.34
CA GLU A 39 -13.70 -13.23 12.82
C GLU A 39 -12.52 -13.30 11.86
N PHE A 40 -11.85 -12.18 11.67
CA PHE A 40 -10.66 -12.09 10.85
C PHE A 40 -9.50 -11.44 11.63
N PRO A 41 -8.27 -11.96 11.50
CA PRO A 41 -7.08 -11.36 12.10
C PRO A 41 -6.57 -10.16 11.27
N PHE A 42 -7.49 -9.34 10.77
CA PHE A 42 -7.22 -8.17 9.96
C PHE A 42 -8.08 -6.99 10.42
N ALA A 43 -7.56 -5.78 10.24
CA ALA A 43 -8.24 -4.55 10.60
C ALA A 43 -9.61 -4.42 9.88
N PRO A 44 -10.65 -3.87 10.52
CA PRO A 44 -11.99 -3.77 9.94
C PRO A 44 -12.04 -3.13 8.56
N SER A 45 -11.24 -2.10 8.31
CA SER A 45 -11.20 -1.45 7.01
C SER A 45 -10.70 -2.38 5.90
N VAL A 46 -9.71 -3.23 6.18
CA VAL A 46 -9.18 -4.18 5.20
C VAL A 46 -10.25 -5.23 4.87
N VAL A 47 -10.92 -5.75 5.89
CA VAL A 47 -11.96 -6.77 5.72
C VAL A 47 -13.19 -6.20 5.03
N GLU A 48 -13.61 -4.99 5.39
CA GLU A 48 -14.71 -4.29 4.73
C GLU A 48 -14.41 -4.05 3.25
N ASP A 49 -13.23 -3.50 2.94
CA ASP A 49 -12.79 -3.27 1.55
C ASP A 49 -12.74 -4.58 0.75
N ALA A 50 -12.25 -5.68 1.35
CA ALA A 50 -12.19 -7.00 0.71
C ALA A 50 -13.60 -7.57 0.42
N ILE A 51 -14.55 -7.41 1.35
CA ILE A 51 -15.94 -7.82 1.13
C ILE A 51 -16.57 -7.00 0.01
N VAL A 52 -16.31 -5.69 -0.01
CA VAL A 52 -16.80 -4.80 -1.06
C VAL A 52 -16.24 -5.21 -2.42
N ASP A 53 -14.93 -5.42 -2.52
CA ASP A 53 -14.26 -5.87 -3.74
C ASP A 53 -14.85 -7.21 -4.24
N LYS A 54 -15.07 -8.19 -3.36
CA LYS A 54 -15.71 -9.46 -3.72
C LYS A 54 -17.13 -9.25 -4.25
N MET A 55 -17.95 -8.50 -3.53
CA MET A 55 -19.34 -8.25 -3.92
C MET A 55 -19.44 -7.47 -5.23
N GLU A 56 -18.53 -6.52 -5.47
CA GLU A 56 -18.45 -5.76 -6.72
C GLU A 56 -18.00 -6.65 -7.89
N LYS A 57 -17.03 -7.55 -7.68
CA LYS A 57 -16.63 -8.56 -8.67
C LYS A 57 -17.76 -9.53 -9.01
N MET A 58 -18.69 -9.75 -8.10
CA MET A 58 -19.94 -10.50 -8.34
C MET A 58 -21.03 -9.65 -9.03
N GLY A 59 -20.77 -8.36 -9.29
CA GLY A 59 -21.70 -7.44 -9.94
C GLY A 59 -22.70 -6.78 -9.00
N HIS A 60 -22.48 -6.85 -7.68
CA HIS A 60 -23.38 -6.28 -6.67
C HIS A 60 -22.83 -4.96 -6.13
N LYS A 61 -23.71 -3.94 -6.08
CA LYS A 61 -23.37 -2.62 -5.53
C LYS A 61 -23.94 -2.47 -4.14
N LYS A 62 -23.11 -1.97 -3.22
CA LYS A 62 -23.52 -1.67 -1.85
C LYS A 62 -24.33 -0.37 -1.77
N LYS A 63 -25.20 -0.29 -0.77
CA LYS A 63 -25.70 0.96 -0.19
C LYS A 63 -25.33 0.98 1.27
N GLU A 64 -24.95 2.13 1.80
CA GLU A 64 -24.67 2.26 3.23
C GLU A 64 -25.93 2.67 3.99
N SER A 65 -26.19 2.00 5.10
CA SER A 65 -27.30 2.36 6.00
C SER A 65 -26.99 1.95 7.42
N LYS A 66 -26.97 2.94 8.34
CA LYS A 66 -26.76 2.73 9.79
C LYS A 66 -25.50 1.91 10.12
N GLY A 67 -24.43 2.11 9.36
CA GLY A 67 -23.16 1.38 9.54
C GLY A 67 -23.18 -0.06 9.01
N PHE A 68 -24.14 -0.41 8.16
CA PHE A 68 -24.16 -1.67 7.41
C PHE A 68 -23.96 -1.40 5.92
N LEU A 69 -23.23 -2.30 5.27
CA LEU A 69 -23.23 -2.48 3.83
C LEU A 69 -24.48 -3.28 3.45
N VAL A 70 -25.37 -2.68 2.68
CA VAL A 70 -26.66 -3.25 2.30
C VAL A 70 -26.67 -3.58 0.82
N TYR A 71 -26.88 -4.84 0.49
CA TYR A 71 -27.04 -5.35 -0.86
C TYR A 71 -28.48 -5.82 -1.03
N LYS A 72 -29.30 -5.02 -1.73
CA LYS A 72 -30.74 -5.26 -1.85
C LYS A 72 -31.09 -6.13 -3.04
N GLY A 73 -31.94 -7.14 -2.82
CA GLY A 73 -32.50 -8.01 -3.87
C GLY A 73 -31.45 -8.71 -4.71
N VAL A 74 -30.31 -9.07 -4.11
CA VAL A 74 -29.20 -9.72 -4.83
C VAL A 74 -29.32 -11.24 -4.73
N VAL A 75 -28.87 -11.93 -5.76
CA VAL A 75 -28.77 -13.39 -5.79
C VAL A 75 -27.31 -13.76 -5.61
N ILE A 76 -26.99 -14.32 -4.44
CA ILE A 76 -25.70 -14.96 -4.21
C ILE A 76 -25.94 -16.46 -4.40
N SER A 77 -25.59 -16.97 -5.58
CA SER A 77 -25.84 -18.38 -5.98
C SER A 77 -25.27 -19.40 -5.00
N ASP A 78 -24.18 -19.03 -4.34
CA ASP A 78 -23.52 -19.79 -3.28
C ASP A 78 -24.36 -19.94 -2.01
N ILE A 79 -25.37 -19.08 -1.82
CA ILE A 79 -26.27 -19.04 -0.66
C ILE A 79 -27.65 -19.55 -1.04
N SER A 80 -28.27 -18.95 -2.04
CA SER A 80 -29.64 -19.26 -2.49
C SER A 80 -29.83 -18.87 -3.96
N SER A 81 -30.72 -19.58 -4.65
CA SER A 81 -31.19 -19.22 -6.01
C SER A 81 -32.19 -18.07 -6.02
N GLU A 82 -32.70 -17.66 -4.86
CA GLU A 82 -33.69 -16.60 -4.72
C GLU A 82 -33.04 -15.27 -4.30
N PRO A 83 -33.58 -14.12 -4.74
CA PRO A 83 -33.08 -12.82 -4.33
C PRO A 83 -33.32 -12.59 -2.84
N ALA A 84 -32.34 -11.99 -2.18
CA ALA A 84 -32.41 -11.60 -0.77
C ALA A 84 -31.69 -10.27 -0.52
N ASP A 85 -32.04 -9.64 0.59
CA ASP A 85 -31.34 -8.48 1.12
C ASP A 85 -30.25 -8.96 2.08
N TYR A 86 -29.00 -8.57 1.83
CA TYR A 86 -27.87 -8.88 2.71
C TYR A 86 -27.40 -7.60 3.40
N MET A 87 -27.31 -7.65 4.72
CA MET A 87 -26.74 -6.56 5.52
C MET A 87 -25.48 -7.07 6.18
N ILE A 88 -24.36 -6.47 5.81
CA ILE A 88 -23.03 -6.83 6.29
C ILE A 88 -22.51 -5.70 7.16
N LYS A 89 -21.98 -6.03 8.33
CA LYS A 89 -21.28 -5.07 9.19
C LYS A 89 -19.94 -5.62 9.61
N VAL A 90 -18.92 -4.77 9.56
CA VAL A 90 -17.58 -5.10 10.00
C VAL A 90 -17.25 -4.20 11.19
N GLU A 91 -16.92 -4.81 12.32
CA GLU A 91 -16.53 -4.10 13.54
C GLU A 91 -15.16 -4.56 14.01
N ARG A 92 -14.53 -3.77 14.90
CA ARG A 92 -13.36 -4.25 15.66
C ARG A 92 -13.82 -5.34 16.60
N LYS A 93 -13.04 -6.42 16.74
CA LYS A 93 -13.36 -7.51 17.66
C LYS A 93 -13.48 -7.03 19.11
N SER A 94 -12.57 -6.16 19.53
CA SER A 94 -12.66 -5.51 20.82
C SER A 94 -12.04 -4.11 20.79
N ARG A 95 -12.24 -3.34 21.86
CA ARG A 95 -11.56 -2.04 22.02
C ARG A 95 -10.04 -2.16 22.09
N LYS A 96 -9.53 -3.34 22.44
CA LYS A 96 -8.09 -3.62 22.60
C LYS A 96 -7.48 -4.17 21.31
N GLU A 97 -8.22 -4.98 20.57
CA GLU A 97 -7.79 -5.62 19.32
C GLU A 97 -8.18 -4.75 18.12
N LYS A 98 -7.31 -3.81 17.76
CA LYS A 98 -7.56 -2.89 16.64
C LYS A 98 -7.33 -3.52 15.27
N ASP A 99 -6.53 -4.59 15.24
CA ASP A 99 -6.11 -5.30 14.03
C ASP A 99 -6.88 -6.62 13.85
N GLU A 100 -7.94 -6.84 14.63
CA GLU A 100 -8.87 -7.95 14.45
C GLU A 100 -10.28 -7.40 14.23
N SER A 101 -11.05 -8.09 13.41
CA SER A 101 -12.40 -7.70 13.05
C SER A 101 -13.40 -8.83 13.17
N VAL A 102 -14.66 -8.43 13.36
CA VAL A 102 -15.82 -9.31 13.40
C VAL A 102 -16.76 -8.87 12.29
N VAL A 103 -17.13 -9.81 11.42
CA VAL A 103 -18.08 -9.60 10.34
C VAL A 103 -19.39 -10.24 10.73
N TYR A 104 -20.47 -9.47 10.62
CA TYR A 104 -21.84 -9.91 10.84
C TYR A 104 -22.60 -9.86 9.52
N ILE A 105 -23.26 -10.96 9.14
CA ILE A 105 -24.17 -11.03 8.01
C ILE A 105 -25.58 -11.34 8.50
N LEU A 106 -26.50 -10.44 8.14
CA LEU A 106 -27.93 -10.71 8.16
C LEU A 106 -28.42 -10.96 6.73
N MET A 107 -29.42 -11.83 6.60
CA MET A 107 -30.08 -12.14 5.34
C MET A 107 -31.58 -12.04 5.52
N ASN A 108 -32.22 -11.16 4.76
CA ASN A 108 -33.67 -10.98 4.76
C ASN A 108 -34.27 -11.41 3.43
N LYS A 109 -35.42 -12.10 3.49
CA LYS A 109 -36.32 -12.29 2.35
C LYS A 109 -37.63 -11.56 2.68
N GLY A 110 -37.89 -10.45 1.98
CA GLY A 110 -38.95 -9.53 2.40
C GLY A 110 -38.62 -8.90 3.75
N GLU A 111 -39.57 -8.95 4.70
CA GLU A 111 -39.37 -8.44 6.06
C GLU A 111 -38.80 -9.48 7.04
N GLU A 112 -38.58 -10.71 6.59
CA GLU A 112 -38.22 -11.83 7.46
C GLU A 112 -36.71 -12.10 7.45
N ASN A 113 -36.11 -12.16 8.65
CA ASN A 113 -34.73 -12.61 8.83
C ASN A 113 -34.65 -14.13 8.64
N VAL A 114 -33.95 -14.55 7.59
CA VAL A 114 -33.80 -15.96 7.19
C VAL A 114 -32.94 -16.73 8.19
N ILE A 115 -31.91 -16.10 8.76
CA ILE A 115 -31.03 -16.72 9.75
C ILE A 115 -31.84 -17.13 10.99
N ALA A 116 -32.78 -16.29 11.42
CA ALA A 116 -33.66 -16.55 12.56
C ALA A 116 -34.66 -17.70 12.34
N ARG A 117 -34.94 -18.09 11.10
CA ARG A 117 -35.86 -19.20 10.77
C ARG A 117 -35.21 -20.58 10.86
N SER A 118 -33.90 -20.65 11.05
CA SER A 118 -33.15 -21.91 11.12
C SER A 118 -33.36 -22.81 9.89
N ASP A 119 -33.48 -22.22 8.69
CA ASP A 119 -33.40 -22.98 7.44
C ASP A 119 -32.00 -23.59 7.34
N ALA A 120 -31.90 -24.89 7.60
CA ALA A 120 -30.63 -25.58 7.75
C ALA A 120 -29.77 -25.49 6.49
N LEU A 121 -30.37 -25.54 5.31
CA LEU A 121 -29.64 -25.49 4.04
C LEU A 121 -29.12 -24.08 3.78
N VAL A 122 -30.00 -23.07 3.89
CA VAL A 122 -29.58 -21.68 3.65
C VAL A 122 -28.56 -21.23 4.69
N ASN A 123 -28.74 -21.56 5.96
CA ASN A 123 -27.79 -21.24 7.02
C ASN A 123 -26.43 -21.94 6.81
N SER A 124 -26.43 -23.20 6.36
CA SER A 124 -25.20 -23.91 5.99
C SER A 124 -24.49 -23.22 4.83
N ASN A 125 -25.24 -22.76 3.83
CA ASN A 125 -24.67 -22.07 2.67
C ASN A 125 -24.12 -20.68 3.04
N VAL A 126 -24.80 -19.90 3.89
CA VAL A 126 -24.27 -18.63 4.42
C VAL A 126 -22.97 -18.85 5.18
N ARG A 127 -22.90 -19.90 6.00
CA ARG A 127 -21.66 -20.30 6.70
C ARG A 127 -20.54 -20.65 5.72
N SER A 128 -20.84 -21.44 4.70
CA SER A 128 -19.88 -21.76 3.64
C SER A 128 -19.41 -20.52 2.88
N PHE A 129 -20.31 -19.59 2.56
CA PHE A 129 -19.97 -18.31 1.94
C PHE A 129 -19.03 -17.48 2.81
N LEU A 130 -19.33 -17.35 4.10
CA LEU A 130 -18.47 -16.64 5.06
C LEU A 130 -17.09 -17.29 5.21
N ASN A 131 -17.02 -18.61 5.36
CA ASN A 131 -15.75 -19.31 5.48
C ASN A 131 -14.90 -19.18 4.20
N ARG A 132 -15.54 -19.07 3.04
CA ARG A 132 -14.84 -18.80 1.76
C ARG A 132 -14.36 -17.36 1.61
N LEU A 133 -14.72 -16.43 2.50
CA LEU A 133 -14.15 -15.08 2.49
C LEU A 133 -12.70 -15.05 2.99
N THR A 134 -12.28 -15.99 3.83
CA THR A 134 -10.92 -16.02 4.38
C THR A 134 -9.82 -15.90 3.32
N PRO A 135 -9.77 -16.75 2.28
CA PRO A 135 -8.76 -16.59 1.23
C PRO A 135 -8.90 -15.29 0.45
N ASP A 136 -10.12 -14.75 0.27
CA ASP A 136 -10.33 -13.49 -0.43
C ASP A 136 -9.80 -12.29 0.38
N VAL A 137 -10.04 -12.28 1.69
CA VAL A 137 -9.55 -11.26 2.61
C VAL A 137 -8.03 -11.32 2.71
N GLU A 138 -7.45 -12.51 2.81
CA GLU A 138 -6.00 -12.73 2.82
C GLU A 138 -5.36 -12.22 1.52
N ALA A 139 -5.92 -12.59 0.37
CA ALA A 139 -5.44 -12.13 -0.94
C ALA A 139 -5.56 -10.61 -1.09
N PHE A 140 -6.67 -10.02 -0.65
CA PHE A 140 -6.86 -8.57 -0.71
C PHE A 140 -5.88 -7.83 0.20
N ASN A 141 -5.63 -8.32 1.41
CA ASN A 141 -4.63 -7.73 2.29
C ASN A 141 -3.23 -7.81 1.67
N LEU A 142 -2.86 -8.97 1.13
CA LEU A 142 -1.58 -9.17 0.46
C LEU A 142 -1.41 -8.23 -0.74
N GLU A 143 -2.44 -8.07 -1.57
CA GLU A 143 -2.41 -7.13 -2.69
C GLU A 143 -2.18 -5.69 -2.23
N ARG A 144 -2.85 -5.27 -1.14
CA ARG A 144 -2.61 -3.94 -0.56
C ARG A 144 -1.17 -3.76 -0.07
N GLU A 145 -0.59 -4.79 0.55
CA GLU A 145 0.80 -4.77 0.99
C GLU A 145 1.77 -4.69 -0.21
N ILE A 146 1.49 -5.44 -1.28
CA ILE A 146 2.25 -5.39 -2.54
C ILE A 146 2.22 -3.98 -3.12
N VAL A 147 1.04 -3.37 -3.29
CA VAL A 147 0.91 -2.00 -3.82
C VAL A 147 1.65 -0.96 -2.97
N ALA A 148 1.61 -1.10 -1.65
CA ALA A 148 2.37 -0.24 -0.74
C ALA A 148 3.89 -0.41 -0.91
N GLN A 149 4.34 -1.66 -1.09
CA GLN A 149 5.74 -1.98 -1.33
C GLN A 149 6.22 -1.49 -2.70
N GLU A 150 5.41 -1.64 -3.76
CA GLU A 150 5.69 -1.11 -5.09
C GLU A 150 5.83 0.42 -5.08
N THR A 151 4.96 1.11 -4.33
CA THR A 151 5.06 2.56 -4.12
C THR A 151 6.38 2.96 -3.44
N THR A 152 6.81 2.17 -2.46
CA THR A 152 8.09 2.39 -1.76
C THR A 152 9.28 2.16 -2.69
N LEU A 153 9.25 1.10 -3.50
CA LEU A 153 10.27 0.79 -4.50
C LEU A 153 10.38 1.90 -5.54
N SER A 154 9.25 2.33 -6.12
CA SER A 154 9.18 3.42 -7.09
C SER A 154 9.80 4.73 -6.57
N LYS A 155 9.56 5.09 -5.30
CA LYS A 155 10.23 6.24 -4.65
C LYS A 155 11.74 6.07 -4.53
N ALA A 156 12.20 4.87 -4.16
CA ALA A 156 13.62 4.58 -4.04
C ALA A 156 14.34 4.63 -5.41
N GLU A 157 13.73 4.06 -6.44
CA GLU A 157 14.24 4.11 -7.82
C GLU A 157 14.30 5.54 -8.37
N LYS A 158 13.29 6.37 -8.09
CA LYS A 158 13.32 7.79 -8.43
C LYS A 158 14.49 8.49 -7.75
N LYS A 159 14.66 8.30 -6.44
CA LYS A 159 15.77 8.89 -5.68
C LYS A 159 17.14 8.46 -6.22
N LEU A 160 17.28 7.20 -6.65
CA LEU A 160 18.52 6.73 -7.28
C LEU A 160 18.80 7.47 -8.59
N ARG A 161 17.78 7.66 -9.44
CA ARG A 161 17.92 8.42 -10.70
C ARG A 161 18.33 9.88 -10.44
N ASP A 162 17.68 10.55 -9.50
CA ASP A 162 18.01 11.94 -9.14
C ASP A 162 19.48 12.05 -8.69
N LEU A 163 19.96 11.10 -7.88
CA LEU A 163 21.37 11.05 -7.46
C LEU A 163 22.35 10.78 -8.62
N GLN A 164 21.93 10.00 -9.63
CA GLN A 164 22.74 9.76 -10.82
C GLN A 164 22.83 11.01 -11.70
N GLU A 165 21.73 11.74 -11.89
CA GLU A 165 21.71 13.01 -12.62
C GLU A 165 22.55 14.08 -11.92
N ASP A 166 22.48 14.15 -10.59
CA ASP A 166 23.33 15.03 -9.78
C ASP A 166 24.80 14.70 -9.95
N LYS A 167 25.16 13.40 -9.94
CA LYS A 167 26.52 12.93 -10.19
C LYS A 167 27.01 13.37 -11.58
N GLU A 168 26.25 13.14 -12.63
CA GLU A 168 26.62 13.56 -13.99
C GLU A 168 26.82 15.07 -14.10
N THR A 169 25.97 15.84 -13.41
CA THR A 169 26.09 17.31 -13.35
C THR A 169 27.38 17.72 -12.64
N MET A 170 27.72 17.05 -11.53
CA MET A 170 28.98 17.28 -10.82
C MET A 170 30.19 16.91 -11.67
N GLU A 171 30.17 15.78 -12.38
CA GLU A 171 31.25 15.37 -13.28
C GLU A 171 31.49 16.39 -14.41
N LYS A 172 30.41 16.93 -15.01
CA LYS A 172 30.51 18.02 -16.01
C LYS A 172 31.13 19.29 -15.41
N LYS A 173 30.76 19.67 -14.19
CA LYS A 173 31.34 20.82 -13.49
C LYS A 173 32.82 20.62 -13.19
N ILE A 174 33.21 19.43 -12.74
CA ILE A 174 34.62 19.07 -12.48
C ILE A 174 35.42 19.26 -13.77
N LYS A 175 34.95 18.67 -14.88
CA LYS A 175 35.65 18.78 -16.17
C LYS A 175 35.82 20.23 -16.62
N LYS A 176 34.79 21.06 -16.49
CA LYS A 176 34.86 22.49 -16.82
C LYS A 176 35.88 23.21 -15.94
N LEU A 177 35.87 22.96 -14.63
CA LEU A 177 36.84 23.58 -13.72
C LEU A 177 38.28 23.15 -14.06
N GLU A 178 38.50 21.91 -14.47
CA GLU A 178 39.81 21.45 -14.93
C GLU A 178 40.26 22.15 -16.22
N GLU A 179 39.34 22.42 -17.16
CA GLU A 179 39.61 23.19 -18.38
C GLU A 179 39.92 24.66 -18.05
N ASP A 180 39.09 25.30 -17.23
CA ASP A 180 39.27 26.69 -16.78
C ASP A 180 40.62 26.87 -16.03
N LEU A 181 41.02 25.89 -15.20
CA LEU A 181 42.31 25.91 -14.51
C LEU A 181 43.50 25.82 -15.48
N LYS A 182 43.39 25.02 -16.54
CA LYS A 182 44.44 24.92 -17.57
C LYS A 182 44.58 26.21 -18.36
N GLU A 183 43.45 26.83 -18.73
CA GLU A 183 43.45 28.12 -19.41
C GLU A 183 44.05 29.22 -18.53
N ASN A 184 43.64 29.30 -17.26
CA ASN A 184 44.20 30.26 -16.32
C ASN A 184 45.72 30.11 -16.14
N ALA A 185 46.23 28.88 -16.05
CA ALA A 185 47.66 28.61 -15.95
C ALA A 185 48.42 29.13 -17.19
N LYS A 186 47.86 28.93 -18.39
CA LYS A 186 48.43 29.45 -19.65
C LYS A 186 48.42 30.98 -19.68
N ASP A 187 47.35 31.60 -19.22
CA ASP A 187 47.24 33.05 -19.16
C ASP A 187 48.25 33.66 -18.18
N GLN A 188 48.46 33.03 -17.02
CA GLN A 188 49.51 33.42 -16.09
C GLN A 188 50.90 33.33 -16.73
N GLU A 189 51.21 32.26 -17.47
CA GLU A 189 52.49 32.11 -18.17
C GLU A 189 52.69 33.23 -19.21
N ASN A 190 51.66 33.53 -20.00
CA ASN A 190 51.72 34.60 -20.99
C ASN A 190 51.91 35.98 -20.35
N GLN A 191 51.19 36.25 -19.25
CA GLN A 191 51.31 37.49 -18.50
C GLN A 191 52.73 37.66 -17.92
N LEU A 192 53.34 36.58 -17.42
CA LEU A 192 54.72 36.61 -16.94
C LEU A 192 55.71 36.97 -18.05
N LYS A 193 55.56 36.37 -19.24
CA LYS A 193 56.39 36.71 -20.42
C LYS A 193 56.24 38.18 -20.82
N GLN A 194 55.01 38.71 -20.81
CA GLN A 194 54.76 40.11 -21.11
C GLN A 194 55.43 41.03 -20.08
N ILE A 195 55.27 40.74 -18.78
CA ILE A 195 55.91 41.51 -17.69
C ILE A 195 57.44 41.52 -17.86
N GLU A 196 58.04 40.39 -18.24
CA GLU A 196 59.48 40.31 -18.48
C GLU A 196 59.92 41.19 -19.67
N SER A 197 59.19 41.14 -20.78
CA SER A 197 59.45 42.00 -21.95
C SER A 197 59.32 43.49 -21.63
N GLU A 198 58.29 43.88 -20.87
CA GLU A 198 58.09 45.26 -20.42
C GLU A 198 59.22 45.73 -19.48
N LYS A 199 59.67 44.87 -18.56
CA LYS A 199 60.83 45.16 -17.69
C LYS A 199 62.10 45.42 -18.51
N GLN A 200 62.40 44.55 -19.48
CA GLN A 200 63.57 44.72 -20.36
C GLN A 200 63.49 46.06 -21.13
N THR A 201 62.31 46.39 -21.64
CA THR A 201 62.08 47.65 -22.37
C THR A 201 62.28 48.86 -21.46
N LEU A 202 61.75 48.83 -20.23
CA LEU A 202 61.91 49.88 -19.24
C LEU A 202 63.38 50.08 -18.84
N ASP A 203 64.12 49.00 -18.64
CA ASP A 203 65.55 49.05 -18.29
C ASP A 203 66.38 49.65 -19.43
N ALA A 204 66.08 49.30 -20.68
CA ALA A 204 66.70 49.93 -21.85
C ALA A 204 66.43 51.45 -21.91
N MET A 205 65.19 51.88 -21.63
CA MET A 205 64.85 53.32 -21.55
C MET A 205 65.60 54.02 -20.41
N ARG A 206 65.72 53.39 -19.24
CA ARG A 206 66.47 53.94 -18.10
C ARG A 206 67.96 54.07 -18.39
N GLY A 207 68.54 53.11 -19.11
CA GLY A 207 69.93 53.18 -19.57
C GLY A 207 70.18 54.40 -20.46
N LYS A 208 69.29 54.66 -21.43
CA LYS A 208 69.36 55.83 -22.32
C LYS A 208 69.28 57.18 -21.60
N ARG A 209 68.59 57.25 -20.45
CA ARG A 209 68.49 58.48 -19.65
C ARG A 209 69.79 58.84 -18.91
N LYS A 210 70.67 57.88 -18.66
CA LYS A 210 71.93 58.08 -17.91
C LYS A 210 73.13 58.43 -18.81
N ALA A 211 72.98 58.35 -20.12
CA ALA A 211 73.94 58.80 -21.13
C ALA A 211 73.61 60.23 -21.58
#